data_AF-A0A848B6Q0-F1
#
_entry.id   AF-A0A848B6Q0-F1
#
_cell.length_a   1.000
_cell.length_b   1.000
_cell.length_c   1.000
_cell.angle_alpha   90.00
_cell.angle_beta   90.00
_cell.angle_gamma   90.00
#
_symmetry.space_group_name_H-M   'P 1'
#
loop_
_entity.id
_entity.type
_entity.pdbx_description
1 polymer ?
#
loop_
_entity_poly.entity_id
_entity_poly.type
_entity_poly.pdbx_seq_one_letter_code
_entity_poly.pdbx_strand_id
1 'polypeptide(L)'
;MAKIQSDPLNVRKHDARNKQVIFDSLKELGAGRSILIDAADTAVAGNGVLEQAEKLGIPIRVVESDGSELIAVKRIDLAPDDPKRKALAIVDNRSNDLSFFDNDELLKLAEETENWKDKLGFDEKEFEELFNSNGILNDLIENNFANSVKAMSNVFSITFVFPKTTGGVVTSFIQRHGKQTLTQRLIDMCTEAEA
;
A
#
# COMPACT_ATOMS: atom_id res chain seq x y z
N MET A 1 -16.97 26.08 7.92
CA MET A 1 -16.20 25.57 6.77
C MET A 1 -16.80 24.25 6.36
N ALA A 2 -16.87 23.96 5.05
CA ALA A 2 -17.28 22.65 4.58
C ALA A 2 -16.33 21.59 5.13
N LYS A 3 -16.86 20.41 5.46
CA LYS A 3 -16.07 19.30 5.99
C LYS A 3 -15.40 18.61 4.81
N ILE A 4 -14.08 18.47 4.86
CA ILE A 4 -13.32 17.70 3.86
C ILE A 4 -13.69 16.22 4.02
N GLN A 5 -13.98 15.57 2.91
CA GLN A 5 -14.39 14.17 2.87
C GLN A 5 -13.17 13.30 2.55
N SER A 6 -13.09 12.13 3.20
CA SER A 6 -12.17 11.10 2.74
C SER A 6 -12.63 10.61 1.37
N ASP A 7 -11.69 10.41 0.46
CA ASP A 7 -12.01 9.89 -0.87
C ASP A 7 -12.43 8.40 -0.78
N PRO A 8 -13.67 8.04 -1.17
CA PRO A 8 -14.11 6.65 -1.19
C PRO A 8 -13.35 5.79 -2.20
N LEU A 9 -12.69 6.40 -3.20
CA LEU A 9 -11.87 5.75 -4.21
C LEU A 9 -10.37 5.82 -3.88
N ASN A 10 -10.00 6.15 -2.64
CA ASN A 10 -8.60 6.19 -2.24
C ASN A 10 -7.95 4.80 -2.33
N VAL A 11 -7.20 4.60 -3.41
CA VAL A 11 -6.44 3.38 -3.71
C VAL A 11 -5.23 3.21 -2.79
N ARG A 12 -4.82 4.25 -2.05
CA ARG A 12 -3.70 4.19 -1.10
C ARG A 12 -4.18 3.75 0.28
N LYS A 13 -3.79 2.57 0.72
CA LYS A 13 -4.21 1.98 2.00
C LYS A 13 -3.18 2.23 3.11
N HIS A 14 -3.70 2.44 4.31
CA HIS A 14 -2.94 2.77 5.51
C HIS A 14 -3.25 1.77 6.61
N ASP A 15 -2.27 0.96 7.03
CA ASP A 15 -2.42 0.04 8.15
C ASP A 15 -2.27 0.74 9.51
N ALA A 16 -2.45 0.00 10.62
CA ALA A 16 -2.36 0.57 11.96
C ALA A 16 -0.98 1.19 12.25
N ARG A 17 0.10 0.56 11.76
CA ARG A 17 1.47 1.07 11.95
C ARG A 17 1.66 2.39 11.22
N ASN A 18 1.24 2.45 9.96
CA ASN A 18 1.31 3.64 9.14
C ASN A 18 0.53 4.80 9.77
N LYS A 19 -0.72 4.54 10.17
CA LYS A 19 -1.57 5.53 10.84
C LYS A 19 -0.95 6.04 12.14
N GLN A 20 -0.35 5.16 12.94
CA GLN A 20 0.34 5.56 14.17
C GLN A 20 1.53 6.48 13.87
N VAL A 21 2.33 6.17 12.85
CA VAL A 21 3.45 7.02 12.43
C VAL A 21 2.97 8.41 11.99
N ILE A 22 1.89 8.48 11.22
CA ILE A 22 1.28 9.75 10.80
C ILE A 22 0.77 10.52 12.02
N PHE A 23 0.06 9.84 12.92
CA PHE A 23 -0.51 10.43 14.13
C PHE A 23 0.59 11.04 15.02
N ASP A 24 1.64 10.29 15.32
CA ASP A 24 2.75 10.75 16.16
C ASP A 24 3.51 11.90 15.49
N SER A 25 3.72 11.83 14.17
CA SER A 25 4.33 12.92 13.42
C SER A 25 3.50 14.21 13.52
N LEU A 26 2.19 14.14 13.28
CA LEU A 26 1.31 15.31 13.37
C LEU A 26 1.29 15.88 14.79
N LYS A 27 1.22 15.01 15.80
CA LYS A 27 1.13 15.40 17.20
C LYS A 27 2.42 16.07 17.71
N GLU A 28 3.58 15.48 17.41
CA GLU A 28 4.86 15.93 17.99
C GLU A 28 5.60 16.93 17.08
N LEU A 29 5.50 16.75 15.76
CA LEU A 29 6.28 17.51 14.78
C LEU A 29 5.44 18.56 14.04
N GLY A 30 4.11 18.40 14.03
CA GLY A 30 3.17 19.21 13.27
C GLY A 30 3.14 18.85 11.79
N ALA A 31 2.17 19.40 11.06
CA ALA A 31 2.06 19.18 9.61
C ALA A 31 3.30 19.68 8.85
N GLY A 32 3.82 18.85 7.96
CA GLY A 32 4.99 19.17 7.12
C GLY A 32 4.62 19.63 5.71
N ARG A 33 3.73 18.89 5.03
CA ARG A 33 3.22 19.18 3.69
C ARG A 33 1.70 19.33 3.68
N SER A 34 1.15 19.90 2.61
CA SER A 34 -0.29 19.99 2.37
C SER A 34 -0.87 18.66 1.90
N ILE A 35 -2.20 18.55 1.98
CA ILE A 35 -3.00 17.53 1.30
C ILE A 35 -3.57 18.10 0.00
N LEU A 36 -4.06 17.25 -0.89
CA LEU A 36 -4.78 17.65 -2.12
C LEU A 36 -6.26 17.34 -1.94
N ILE A 37 -7.12 18.33 -2.18
CA ILE A 37 -8.57 18.17 -2.26
C ILE A 37 -9.06 18.59 -3.66
N ASP A 38 -10.12 17.97 -4.14
CA ASP A 38 -10.79 18.40 -5.37
C ASP A 38 -11.77 19.56 -5.12
N ALA A 39 -12.42 20.03 -6.19
CA ALA A 39 -13.40 21.11 -6.13
C ALA A 39 -14.68 20.76 -5.34
N ALA A 40 -14.86 19.50 -4.94
CA ALA A 40 -15.98 19.00 -4.15
C ALA A 40 -15.60 18.72 -2.68
N ASP A 41 -14.47 19.26 -2.22
CA ASP A 41 -13.91 19.06 -0.88
C ASP A 41 -13.56 17.59 -0.56
N THR A 42 -13.21 16.78 -1.57
CA THR A 42 -12.82 15.38 -1.39
C THR A 42 -11.29 15.25 -1.43
N ALA A 43 -10.71 14.53 -0.45
CA ALA A 43 -9.27 14.37 -0.32
C ALA A 43 -8.69 13.38 -1.33
N VAL A 44 -8.17 13.90 -2.46
CA VAL A 44 -7.52 13.10 -3.52
C VAL A 44 -6.16 12.54 -3.09
N ALA A 45 -5.39 13.30 -2.30
CA ALA A 45 -4.11 12.84 -1.76
C ALA A 45 -3.92 13.28 -0.32
N GLY A 46 -3.32 12.41 0.50
CA GLY A 46 -3.13 12.67 1.93
C GLY A 46 -4.29 12.20 2.82
N ASN A 47 -5.10 11.23 2.38
CA ASN A 47 -6.20 10.65 3.15
C ASN A 47 -5.79 10.19 4.55
N GLY A 48 -4.68 9.47 4.70
CA GLY A 48 -4.18 9.06 6.02
C GLY A 48 -3.82 10.24 6.93
N VAL A 49 -3.31 11.34 6.36
CA VAL A 49 -2.98 12.59 7.08
C VAL A 49 -4.26 13.28 7.53
N LEU A 50 -5.26 13.42 6.65
CA LEU A 50 -6.56 13.98 7.00
C LEU A 50 -7.21 13.21 8.16
N GLU A 51 -7.29 11.88 8.05
CA GLU A 51 -7.90 11.03 9.09
C GLU A 51 -7.25 11.26 10.46
N GLN A 52 -5.92 11.32 10.53
CA GLN A 52 -5.24 11.52 11.82
C GLN A 52 -5.29 12.99 12.29
N ALA A 53 -5.27 13.97 11.37
CA ALA A 53 -5.40 15.38 11.71
C ALA A 53 -6.77 15.69 12.31
N GLU A 54 -7.85 15.11 11.77
CA GLU A 54 -9.20 15.22 12.32
C GLU A 54 -9.28 14.63 13.74
N LYS A 55 -8.68 13.46 13.97
CA LYS A 55 -8.61 12.85 15.32
C LYS A 55 -7.88 13.73 16.34
N LEU A 56 -6.87 14.45 15.90
CA LEU A 56 -6.10 15.39 16.73
C LEU A 56 -6.78 16.77 16.86
N GLY A 57 -7.87 17.01 16.13
CA GLY A 57 -8.53 18.32 16.09
C GLY A 57 -7.65 19.43 15.49
N ILE A 58 -6.72 19.08 14.60
CA ILE A 58 -5.85 20.06 13.95
C ILE A 58 -6.70 20.90 12.99
N PRO A 59 -6.72 22.24 13.11
CA PRO A 59 -7.48 23.10 12.22
C PRO A 59 -6.93 23.05 10.79
N ILE A 60 -7.81 22.93 9.81
CA ILE A 60 -7.45 22.84 8.39
C ILE A 60 -7.69 24.19 7.72
N ARG A 61 -6.68 24.68 7.00
CA ARG A 61 -6.78 25.86 6.15
C ARG A 61 -6.75 25.43 4.68
N VAL A 62 -7.80 25.75 3.94
CA VAL A 62 -7.89 25.52 2.50
C VAL A 62 -7.27 26.71 1.75
N VAL A 63 -6.52 26.41 0.70
CA VAL A 63 -5.99 27.36 -0.28
C VAL A 63 -6.47 26.89 -1.64
N GLU A 64 -7.34 27.67 -2.28
CA GLU A 64 -7.84 27.37 -3.62
C GLU A 64 -6.73 27.59 -4.66
N SER A 65 -6.61 26.67 -5.61
CA SER A 65 -5.65 26.71 -6.72
C SER A 65 -6.22 25.93 -7.89
N ASP A 66 -5.88 26.34 -9.11
CA ASP A 66 -6.18 25.62 -10.35
C ASP A 66 -5.00 24.75 -10.83
N GLY A 67 -3.93 24.68 -10.03
CA GLY A 67 -2.71 23.91 -10.33
C GLY A 67 -1.71 24.65 -11.22
N SER A 68 -1.94 25.91 -11.61
CA SER A 68 -0.98 26.71 -12.37
C SER A 68 0.22 27.20 -11.55
N GLU A 69 0.09 27.20 -10.22
CA GLU A 69 1.14 27.60 -9.28
C GLU A 69 1.47 26.49 -8.26
N LEU A 70 2.76 26.31 -7.95
CA LEU A 70 3.21 25.42 -6.89
C LEU A 70 2.99 26.07 -5.51
N ILE A 71 2.14 25.47 -4.68
CA ILE A 71 1.92 25.91 -3.30
C ILE A 71 3.00 25.34 -2.37
N ALA A 72 3.84 26.22 -1.81
CA ALA A 72 4.89 25.85 -0.88
C ALA A 72 4.49 26.14 0.59
N VAL A 73 4.64 25.15 1.47
CA VAL A 73 4.43 25.30 2.92
C VAL A 73 5.76 25.67 3.60
N LYS A 74 5.84 26.86 4.18
CA LYS A 74 7.03 27.32 4.93
C LYS A 74 6.82 27.21 6.44
N ARG A 75 7.55 26.31 7.09
CA ARG A 75 7.63 26.19 8.56
C ARG A 75 8.61 27.19 9.15
N ILE A 76 8.10 28.34 9.58
CA ILE A 76 8.91 29.45 10.14
C ILE A 76 9.50 29.13 11.53
N ASP A 77 9.01 28.08 12.18
CA ASP A 77 9.46 27.60 13.49
C ASP A 77 10.64 26.61 13.40
N LEU A 78 11.02 26.17 12.19
CA LEU A 78 12.06 25.16 11.98
C LEU A 78 13.35 25.77 11.43
N ALA A 79 14.44 25.71 12.21
CA ALA A 79 15.77 26.09 11.76
C ALA A 79 16.45 24.98 10.92
N PRO A 80 17.46 25.30 10.08
CA PRO A 80 18.14 24.28 9.26
C PRO A 80 18.77 23.13 10.05
N ASP A 81 19.31 23.40 11.24
CA ASP A 81 20.00 22.44 12.11
C ASP A 81 19.09 21.78 13.16
N ASP A 82 17.83 22.23 13.26
CA ASP A 82 16.83 21.76 14.22
C ASP A 82 16.61 20.22 14.12
N PRO A 83 16.81 19.46 15.21
CA PRO A 83 16.48 18.04 15.27
C PRO A 83 15.04 17.72 14.87
N LYS A 84 14.06 18.57 15.23
CA LYS A 84 12.65 18.42 14.85
C LYS A 84 12.47 18.51 13.34
N ARG A 85 13.18 19.43 12.68
CA ARG A 85 13.19 19.55 11.21
C ARG A 85 13.76 18.30 10.54
N LYS A 86 14.82 17.71 11.09
CA LYS A 86 15.42 16.45 10.60
C LYS A 86 14.47 15.26 10.80
N ALA A 87 13.86 15.14 11.97
CA ALA A 87 12.88 14.10 12.26
C ALA A 87 11.66 14.19 11.34
N LEU A 88 11.14 15.40 11.12
CA LEU A 88 10.01 15.65 10.23
C LEU A 88 10.31 15.19 8.81
N ALA A 89 11.50 15.54 8.28
CA ALA A 89 11.91 15.12 6.94
C ALA A 89 11.98 13.59 6.77
N ILE A 90 12.39 12.86 7.81
CA ILE A 90 12.45 11.39 7.76
C ILE A 90 11.04 10.80 7.82
N VAL A 91 10.25 11.18 8.83
CA VAL A 91 8.96 10.54 9.08
C VAL A 91 7.94 10.86 7.99
N ASP A 92 8.00 12.06 7.42
CA ASP A 92 7.10 12.48 6.34
C ASP A 92 7.28 11.58 5.11
N ASN A 93 8.52 11.33 4.69
CA ASN A 93 8.81 10.38 3.60
C ASN A 93 8.53 8.92 4.01
N ARG A 94 8.94 8.53 5.22
CA ARG A 94 8.76 7.14 5.67
C ARG A 94 7.29 6.76 5.82
N SER A 95 6.44 7.70 6.22
CA SER A 95 4.99 7.49 6.30
C SER A 95 4.39 7.19 4.93
N ASN A 96 4.94 7.76 3.85
CA ASN A 96 4.54 7.40 2.51
C ASN A 96 4.96 5.96 2.16
N ASP A 97 6.21 5.58 2.42
CA ASP A 97 6.71 4.21 2.15
C ASP A 97 5.93 3.11 2.90
N LEU A 98 5.42 3.42 4.09
CA LEU A 98 4.70 2.47 4.94
C LEU A 98 3.26 2.22 4.47
N SER A 99 2.75 2.99 3.53
CA SER A 99 1.45 2.71 2.91
C SER A 99 1.64 1.76 1.72
N PHE A 100 0.54 1.24 1.18
CA PHE A 100 0.58 0.37 -0.01
C PHE A 100 -0.63 0.66 -0.91
N PHE A 101 -0.55 0.30 -2.18
CA PHE A 101 -1.70 0.39 -3.08
C PHE A 101 -2.62 -0.82 -2.90
N ASP A 102 -3.92 -0.59 -2.97
CA ASP A 102 -4.86 -1.64 -3.32
C ASP A 102 -4.80 -1.83 -4.84
N ASN A 103 -4.13 -2.88 -5.27
CA ASN A 103 -3.87 -3.11 -6.70
C ASN A 103 -5.18 -3.28 -7.49
N ASP A 104 -6.21 -3.91 -6.92
CA ASP A 104 -7.47 -4.14 -7.63
C ASP A 104 -8.20 -2.80 -7.88
N GLU A 105 -8.21 -1.91 -6.89
CA GLU A 105 -8.83 -0.58 -7.03
C GLU A 105 -7.95 0.35 -7.88
N LEU A 106 -6.63 0.28 -7.74
CA LEU A 106 -5.66 1.03 -8.55
C LEU A 106 -5.84 0.72 -10.04
N LEU A 107 -5.98 -0.55 -10.41
CA LEU A 107 -6.17 -0.95 -11.81
C LEU A 107 -7.46 -0.39 -12.40
N LYS A 108 -8.58 -0.51 -11.67
CA LYS A 108 -9.86 0.06 -12.11
C LYS A 108 -9.76 1.56 -12.32
N LEU A 109 -9.18 2.27 -11.36
CA LEU A 109 -9.01 3.72 -11.45
C LEU A 109 -8.04 4.10 -12.58
N ALA A 110 -6.99 3.31 -12.81
CA ALA A 110 -6.06 3.53 -13.92
C ALA A 110 -6.73 3.36 -15.29
N GLU A 111 -7.63 2.39 -15.45
CA GLU A 111 -8.42 2.20 -16.68
C GLU A 111 -9.34 3.40 -16.96
N GLU A 112 -9.89 4.02 -15.91
CA GLU A 112 -10.74 5.21 -16.00
C GLU A 112 -9.96 6.50 -16.36
N THR A 113 -8.63 6.48 -16.33
CA THR A 113 -7.81 7.67 -16.65
C THR A 113 -7.65 7.93 -18.16
N GLU A 114 -8.19 7.05 -19.01
CA GLU A 114 -8.18 7.18 -20.47
C GLU A 114 -6.77 7.56 -21.02
N ASN A 115 -6.65 8.76 -21.59
CA ASN A 115 -5.44 9.27 -22.25
C ASN A 115 -4.29 9.62 -21.28
N TRP A 116 -4.52 9.53 -19.96
CA TRP A 116 -3.53 9.86 -18.93
C TRP A 116 -2.79 8.65 -18.39
N LYS A 117 -3.08 7.43 -18.88
CA LYS A 117 -2.48 6.19 -18.40
C LYS A 117 -0.94 6.23 -18.39
N ASP A 118 -0.33 6.78 -19.43
CA ASP A 118 1.13 6.91 -19.56
C ASP A 118 1.74 7.98 -18.63
N LYS A 119 0.93 8.68 -17.85
CA LYS A 119 1.32 9.73 -16.89
C LYS A 119 1.14 9.31 -15.44
N LEU A 120 0.68 8.09 -15.18
CA LEU A 120 0.45 7.58 -13.83
C LEU A 120 1.74 7.22 -13.07
N GLY A 121 2.89 7.24 -13.75
CA GLY A 121 4.20 7.04 -13.13
C GLY A 121 4.60 5.58 -12.94
N PHE A 122 3.84 4.64 -13.51
CA PHE A 122 4.20 3.23 -13.63
C PHE A 122 4.79 2.96 -15.01
N ASP A 123 5.84 2.15 -15.08
CA ASP A 123 6.32 1.60 -16.35
C ASP A 123 5.47 0.41 -16.83
N GLU A 124 5.71 -0.06 -18.05
CA GLU A 124 4.95 -1.16 -18.66
C GLU A 124 5.07 -2.45 -17.84
N LYS A 125 6.25 -2.73 -17.28
CA LYS A 125 6.51 -3.92 -16.45
C LYS A 125 5.78 -3.83 -15.12
N GLU A 126 5.78 -2.66 -14.48
CA GLU A 126 5.04 -2.41 -13.25
C GLU A 126 3.53 -2.56 -13.47
N PHE A 127 3.00 -2.07 -14.59
CA PHE A 127 1.61 -2.34 -14.96
C PHE A 127 1.36 -3.82 -15.18
N GLU A 128 2.20 -4.53 -15.95
CA GLU A 128 2.06 -5.97 -16.16
C GLU A 128 2.05 -6.75 -14.84
N GLU A 129 2.93 -6.40 -13.89
CA GLU A 129 2.97 -6.99 -12.55
C GLU A 129 1.68 -6.72 -11.76
N LEU A 130 1.08 -5.53 -11.91
CA LEU A 130 -0.23 -5.22 -11.32
C LEU A 130 -1.36 -6.05 -11.95
N PHE A 131 -1.38 -6.20 -13.29
CA PHE A 131 -2.41 -6.91 -14.06
C PHE A 131 -2.31 -8.44 -13.95
N ASN A 132 -1.12 -8.98 -13.74
CA ASN A 132 -0.90 -10.42 -13.80
C ASN A 132 -0.71 -11.06 -12.41
N SER A 133 -1.79 -11.59 -11.85
CA SER A 133 -1.69 -12.72 -10.90
C SER A 133 -0.92 -13.92 -11.51
N ASN A 134 -0.97 -14.05 -12.83
CA ASN A 134 -0.23 -15.03 -13.62
C ASN A 134 1.26 -14.71 -13.81
N GLY A 135 1.70 -13.49 -13.53
CA GLY A 135 3.09 -13.07 -13.68
C GLY A 135 3.94 -13.71 -12.60
N ILE A 136 3.38 -13.81 -11.39
CA ILE A 136 3.97 -14.57 -10.29
C ILE A 136 4.01 -16.08 -10.62
N LEU A 137 2.95 -16.63 -11.23
CA LEU A 137 2.90 -18.04 -11.65
C LEU A 137 3.83 -18.35 -12.83
N ASN A 138 4.02 -17.41 -13.76
CA ASN A 138 4.91 -17.55 -14.90
C ASN A 138 6.39 -17.40 -14.46
N ASP A 139 6.71 -16.44 -13.58
CA ASP A 139 8.04 -16.30 -12.99
C ASP A 139 8.44 -17.56 -12.18
N LEU A 140 7.47 -18.18 -11.50
CA LEU A 140 7.62 -19.47 -10.81
C LEU A 140 8.02 -20.60 -11.78
N ILE A 141 7.40 -20.66 -12.96
CA ILE A 141 7.66 -21.66 -14.00
C ILE A 141 9.01 -21.39 -14.69
N GLU A 142 9.27 -20.14 -15.08
CA GLU A 142 10.48 -19.73 -15.81
C GLU A 142 11.75 -19.83 -14.95
N ASN A 143 11.66 -19.53 -13.65
CA ASN A 143 12.79 -19.65 -12.72
C ASN A 143 12.87 -21.01 -12.00
N ASN A 144 12.12 -22.02 -12.46
CA ASN A 144 12.11 -23.38 -11.90
C ASN A 144 11.97 -23.39 -10.36
N PHE A 145 11.06 -22.59 -9.82
CA PHE A 145 10.79 -22.44 -8.38
C PHE A 145 11.94 -21.90 -7.52
N ALA A 146 13.06 -21.44 -8.09
CA ALA A 146 14.27 -21.06 -7.34
C ALA A 146 14.01 -20.00 -6.25
N ASN A 147 13.12 -19.03 -6.52
CA ASN A 147 12.78 -17.95 -5.59
C ASN A 147 11.67 -18.32 -4.59
N SER A 148 11.02 -19.46 -4.76
CA SER A 148 9.89 -19.91 -3.93
C SER A 148 10.22 -21.08 -3.01
N VAL A 149 11.38 -21.71 -3.21
CA VAL A 149 11.91 -22.76 -2.34
C VAL A 149 12.97 -22.16 -1.41
N LYS A 150 12.71 -22.16 -0.10
CA LYS A 150 13.72 -21.84 0.91
C LYS A 150 14.19 -23.11 1.60
N ALA A 151 15.39 -23.57 1.28
CA ALA A 151 16.00 -24.73 1.89
C ALA A 151 16.68 -24.41 3.23
N MET A 152 16.54 -25.31 4.20
CA MET A 152 17.21 -25.34 5.50
C MET A 152 17.81 -26.73 5.72
N SER A 153 18.60 -26.93 6.78
CA SER A 153 19.40 -28.16 6.97
C SER A 153 18.62 -29.48 6.83
N ASN A 154 17.36 -29.54 7.29
CA ASN A 154 16.55 -30.76 7.29
C ASN A 154 15.14 -30.58 6.69
N VAL A 155 14.80 -29.39 6.21
CA VAL A 155 13.46 -29.05 5.69
C VAL A 155 13.59 -27.97 4.62
N PHE A 156 12.63 -27.89 3.70
CA PHE A 156 12.47 -26.75 2.81
C PHE A 156 11.04 -26.20 2.92
N SER A 157 10.85 -24.93 2.60
CA SER A 157 9.51 -24.32 2.51
C SER A 157 9.22 -23.86 1.10
N ILE A 158 7.99 -24.10 0.64
CA ILE A 158 7.46 -23.58 -0.63
C ILE A 158 6.31 -22.62 -0.34
N THR A 159 6.32 -21.44 -0.97
CA THR A 159 5.19 -20.49 -0.92
C THR A 159 4.22 -20.79 -2.07
N PHE A 160 2.94 -21.00 -1.75
CA PHE A 160 1.88 -21.17 -2.75
C PHE A 160 1.09 -19.88 -2.95
N VAL A 161 0.77 -19.58 -4.20
CA VAL A 161 -0.15 -18.50 -4.59
C VAL A 161 -1.44 -19.14 -5.08
N PHE A 162 -2.56 -18.75 -4.49
CA PHE A 162 -3.88 -19.29 -4.82
C PHE A 162 -4.76 -18.21 -5.44
N PRO A 163 -5.60 -18.54 -6.44
CA PRO A 163 -6.64 -17.63 -6.91
C PRO A 163 -7.53 -17.18 -5.74
N LYS A 164 -7.87 -15.89 -5.68
CA LYS A 164 -8.73 -15.33 -4.61
C LYS A 164 -10.04 -16.11 -4.45
N THR A 165 -10.61 -16.62 -5.54
CA THR A 165 -11.82 -17.46 -5.57
C THR A 165 -11.71 -18.74 -4.74
N THR A 166 -10.50 -19.24 -4.52
CA THR A 166 -10.23 -20.47 -3.75
C THR A 166 -9.60 -20.20 -2.38
N GLY A 167 -9.15 -18.98 -2.10
CA GLY A 167 -8.43 -18.64 -0.87
C GLY A 167 -9.24 -18.90 0.41
N GLY A 168 -10.55 -18.67 0.38
CA GLY A 168 -11.44 -18.97 1.50
C GLY A 168 -11.53 -20.47 1.83
N VAL A 169 -11.51 -21.32 0.80
CA VAL A 169 -11.55 -22.79 0.95
C VAL A 169 -10.26 -23.29 1.58
N VAL A 170 -9.11 -22.84 1.06
CA VAL A 170 -7.78 -23.22 1.58
C VAL A 170 -7.62 -22.75 3.03
N THR A 171 -7.97 -21.50 3.33
CA THR A 171 -7.87 -20.95 4.70
C THR A 171 -8.76 -21.73 5.67
N SER A 172 -10.00 -22.02 5.30
CA SER A 172 -10.94 -22.78 6.14
C SER A 172 -10.45 -24.20 6.41
N PHE A 173 -9.85 -24.86 5.40
CA PHE A 173 -9.27 -26.17 5.57
C PHE A 173 -8.11 -26.16 6.58
N ILE A 174 -7.18 -25.20 6.44
CA ILE A 174 -6.04 -25.06 7.35
C ILE A 174 -6.51 -24.78 8.78
N GLN A 175 -7.50 -23.91 8.97
CA GLN A 175 -8.06 -23.62 10.28
C GLN A 175 -8.71 -24.84 10.93
N ARG A 176 -9.40 -25.67 10.14
CA ARG A 176 -10.12 -26.85 10.65
C ARG A 176 -9.22 -28.06 10.90
N HIS A 177 -8.22 -28.26 10.05
CA HIS A 177 -7.44 -29.52 10.01
C HIS A 177 -5.95 -29.32 10.34
N GLY A 178 -5.49 -28.08 10.47
CA GLY A 178 -4.08 -27.77 10.73
C GLY A 178 -3.23 -27.78 9.46
N LYS A 179 -2.12 -27.03 9.50
CA LYS A 179 -1.17 -26.90 8.39
C LYS A 179 -0.49 -28.24 8.07
N GLN A 180 -0.17 -29.02 9.10
CA GLN A 180 0.50 -30.32 9.00
C GLN A 180 -0.30 -31.31 8.15
N THR A 181 -1.63 -31.33 8.33
CA THR A 181 -2.52 -32.21 7.56
C THR A 181 -2.51 -31.85 6.07
N LEU A 182 -2.49 -30.56 5.74
CA LEU A 182 -2.36 -30.11 4.36
C LEU A 182 -1.00 -30.49 3.78
N THR A 183 0.08 -30.27 4.55
CA THR A 183 1.45 -30.67 4.15
C THR A 183 1.54 -32.17 3.87
N GLN A 184 1.00 -33.02 4.76
CA GLN A 184 1.03 -34.47 4.56
C GLN A 184 0.24 -34.89 3.33
N ARG A 185 -0.96 -34.33 3.11
CA ARG A 185 -1.76 -34.60 1.92
C ARG A 185 -1.03 -34.24 0.62
N LEU A 186 -0.28 -33.15 0.61
CA LEU A 186 0.53 -32.76 -0.55
C LEU A 186 1.68 -33.75 -0.77
N ILE A 187 2.34 -34.21 0.30
CA ILE A 187 3.39 -35.24 0.22
C ILE A 187 2.83 -36.54 -0.34
N ASP A 188 1.70 -37.01 0.20
CA ASP A 188 1.05 -38.25 -0.22
C ASP A 188 0.68 -38.19 -1.70
N MET A 189 0.02 -37.10 -2.12
CA MET A 189 -0.36 -36.86 -3.51
C MET A 189 0.84 -36.87 -4.47
N CYS A 190 1.94 -36.21 -4.12
CA CYS A 190 3.14 -36.21 -4.96
C CYS A 190 3.84 -37.58 -4.96
N THR A 191 3.85 -38.29 -3.84
CA THR A 191 4.45 -39.63 -3.74
C THR A 191 3.69 -40.64 -4.59
N GLU A 192 2.36 -40.58 -4.56
CA GLU A 192 1.49 -41.43 -5.38
C GLU A 192 1.64 -41.14 -6.88
N ALA A 193 1.88 -39.89 -7.28
CA ALA A 193 2.05 -39.51 -8.67
C ALA A 193 3.39 -39.99 -9.28
N GLU A 194 4.39 -40.24 -8.45
CA GLU A 194 5.75 -40.67 -8.84
C GLU A 194 5.97 -42.19 -8.65
N ALA A 195 4.98 -42.92 -8.14
CA ALA A 195 5.01 -44.37 -7.87
C ALA A 195 4.51 -45.21 -9.06
#